data_AF-A0A7J0CHL5-F1
#
_entry.id   AF-A0A7J0CHL5-F1
#
_cell.length_a   1.000
_cell.length_b   1.000
_cell.length_c   1.000
_cell.angle_alpha   90.00
_cell.angle_beta   90.00
_cell.angle_gamma   90.00
#
_symmetry.space_group_name_H-M   'P 1'
#
loop_
_entity.id
_entity.type
_entity.pdbx_description
1 polymer ?
#
loop_
_entity_poly.entity_id
_entity_poly.type
_entity_poly.pdbx_seq_one_letter_code
_entity_poly.pdbx_strand_id
1 'polypeptide(L)'
;MEPADADAYFGNVLRGSPSGTPLARSQTLSTYFMFLEMRNKVELHRMTGRVIECPIDEMNEPRGAEDAQLRIPPSEPEVGVLFTGWGSETATCRTYVPTARMETASSLCPRSACG
;
A
#
# COMPACT_ATOMS: atom_id res chain seq x y z
N MET A 1 -24.05 16.47 -7.43
CA MET A 1 -22.60 16.38 -7.34
C MET A 1 -22.21 15.51 -8.50
N GLU A 2 -21.46 16.07 -9.43
CA GLU A 2 -20.98 15.40 -10.63
C GLU A 2 -19.57 14.83 -10.38
N PRO A 3 -19.06 13.92 -11.22
CA PRO A 3 -17.69 13.41 -11.08
C PRO A 3 -16.62 14.50 -11.00
N ALA A 4 -16.77 15.59 -11.78
CA ALA A 4 -15.86 16.73 -11.73
C ALA A 4 -15.83 17.46 -10.37
N ASP A 5 -16.94 17.40 -9.60
CA ASP A 5 -16.95 17.94 -8.24
C ASP A 5 -16.10 17.07 -7.30
N ALA A 6 -16.13 15.75 -7.49
CA ALA A 6 -15.30 14.81 -6.75
C ALA A 6 -13.81 14.99 -7.10
N ASP A 7 -13.49 15.15 -8.39
CA ASP A 7 -12.13 15.48 -8.86
C ASP A 7 -11.60 16.75 -8.19
N ALA A 8 -12.40 17.81 -8.19
CA ALA A 8 -12.03 19.08 -7.57
C ALA A 8 -11.86 18.94 -6.05
N TYR A 9 -12.71 18.16 -5.39
CA TYR A 9 -12.62 17.90 -3.96
C TYR A 9 -11.35 17.13 -3.59
N PHE A 10 -11.08 15.99 -4.24
CA PHE A 10 -9.87 15.21 -3.97
C PHE A 10 -8.61 15.94 -4.40
N GLY A 11 -8.64 16.61 -5.55
CA GLY A 11 -7.50 17.31 -6.15
C GLY A 11 -7.12 18.63 -5.48
N ASN A 12 -8.04 19.28 -4.77
CA ASN A 12 -7.78 20.56 -4.11
C ASN A 12 -7.89 20.47 -2.59
N VAL A 13 -8.99 19.93 -2.07
CA VAL A 13 -9.27 19.92 -0.62
C VAL A 13 -8.45 18.84 0.09
N LEU A 14 -8.34 17.65 -0.51
CA LEU A 14 -7.68 16.51 0.11
C LEU A 14 -6.23 16.27 -0.37
N ARG A 15 -5.70 17.12 -1.24
CA ARG A 15 -4.33 16.99 -1.80
C ARG A 15 -3.25 16.85 -0.73
N GLY A 16 -3.34 17.59 0.37
CA GLY A 16 -2.35 17.57 1.46
C GLY A 16 -2.73 16.68 2.64
N SER A 17 -3.82 15.90 2.52
CA SER A 17 -4.31 15.07 3.61
C SER A 17 -3.50 13.77 3.76
N PRO A 18 -3.50 13.14 4.95
CA PRO A 18 -2.85 11.83 5.13
C PRO A 18 -3.39 10.79 4.14
N SER A 19 -2.54 9.89 3.66
CA SER A 19 -2.82 8.95 2.54
C SER A 19 -4.09 8.11 2.69
N GLY A 20 -4.51 7.78 3.91
CA GLY A 20 -5.76 7.04 4.16
C GLY A 20 -7.04 7.89 4.11
N THR A 21 -6.93 9.22 4.20
CA THR A 21 -8.08 10.13 4.29
C THR A 21 -8.87 10.20 2.98
N PRO A 22 -8.24 10.37 1.80
CA PRO A 22 -8.97 10.36 0.53
C PRO A 22 -9.74 9.06 0.30
N LEU A 23 -9.10 7.91 0.57
CA LEU A 23 -9.71 6.58 0.43
C LEU A 23 -10.90 6.40 1.38
N ALA A 24 -10.77 6.76 2.65
CA ALA A 24 -11.88 6.66 3.60
C ALA A 24 -13.05 7.57 3.19
N ARG A 25 -12.76 8.77 2.64
CA ARG A 25 -13.77 9.71 2.17
C ARG A 25 -14.47 9.22 0.91
N SER A 26 -13.76 8.69 -0.07
CA SER A 26 -14.37 8.09 -1.27
C SER A 26 -15.28 6.92 -0.90
N GLN A 27 -14.81 6.00 -0.05
CA GLN A 27 -15.63 4.87 0.43
C GLN A 27 -16.90 5.33 1.16
N THR A 28 -16.80 6.37 1.98
CA THR A 28 -17.97 6.95 2.68
C THR A 28 -18.97 7.53 1.68
N LEU A 29 -18.50 8.27 0.66
CA LEU A 29 -19.35 8.82 -0.38
C LEU A 29 -20.02 7.70 -1.19
N SER A 30 -19.26 6.72 -1.67
CA SER A 30 -19.81 5.57 -2.40
C SER A 30 -20.88 4.84 -1.60
N THR A 31 -20.64 4.60 -0.31
CA THR A 31 -21.61 3.95 0.58
C THR A 31 -22.88 4.79 0.76
N TYR A 32 -22.73 6.10 0.95
CA TYR A 32 -23.87 7.01 1.10
C TYR A 32 -24.73 7.07 -0.17
N PHE A 33 -24.09 7.22 -1.34
CA PHE A 33 -24.81 7.24 -2.62
C PHE A 33 -25.45 5.89 -2.93
N MET A 34 -24.79 4.77 -2.65
CA MET A 34 -25.38 3.44 -2.74
C MET A 34 -26.66 3.33 -1.87
N PHE A 35 -26.64 3.85 -0.64
CA PHE A 35 -27.83 3.90 0.21
C PHE A 35 -28.96 4.75 -0.41
N LEU A 36 -28.63 5.94 -0.93
CA LEU A 36 -29.61 6.80 -1.60
C LEU A 36 -30.22 6.12 -2.82
N GLU A 37 -29.41 5.44 -3.62
CA GLU A 37 -29.85 4.74 -4.81
C GLU A 37 -30.77 3.56 -4.48
N MET A 38 -30.44 2.78 -3.45
CA MET A 38 -31.26 1.63 -3.07
C MET A 38 -32.59 2.01 -2.43
N ARG A 39 -32.62 3.08 -1.60
CA ARG A 39 -33.81 3.40 -0.79
C ARG A 39 -34.60 4.61 -1.25
N ASN A 40 -33.96 5.57 -1.90
CA ASN A 40 -34.53 6.91 -2.10
C ASN A 40 -34.49 7.38 -3.57
N LYS A 41 -33.95 6.59 -4.51
CA LYS A 41 -33.77 7.02 -5.92
C LYS A 41 -35.04 7.53 -6.57
N VAL A 42 -36.16 6.82 -6.37
CA VAL A 42 -37.46 7.18 -6.96
C VAL A 42 -38.02 8.45 -6.34
N GLU A 43 -37.95 8.58 -5.01
CA GLU A 43 -38.45 9.75 -4.29
C GLU A 43 -37.65 11.00 -4.64
N LEU A 44 -36.31 10.91 -4.58
CA LEU A 44 -35.42 12.01 -4.93
C LEU A 44 -35.58 12.42 -6.40
N HIS A 45 -35.73 11.47 -7.33
CA HIS A 45 -36.01 11.78 -8.72
C HIS A 45 -37.35 12.49 -8.92
N ARG A 46 -38.41 12.09 -8.20
CA ARG A 46 -39.71 12.79 -8.27
C ARG A 46 -39.63 14.22 -7.73
N MET A 47 -38.89 14.44 -6.65
CA MET A 47 -38.78 15.75 -6.01
C MET A 47 -37.86 16.71 -6.75
N THR A 48 -36.76 16.20 -7.31
CA THR A 48 -35.68 17.03 -7.87
C THR A 48 -35.59 16.97 -9.39
N GLY A 49 -36.25 16.00 -10.03
CA GLY A 49 -36.11 15.71 -11.46
C GLY A 49 -34.74 15.15 -11.85
N ARG A 50 -33.86 14.87 -10.88
CA ARG A 50 -32.50 14.35 -11.11
C ARG A 50 -32.39 12.90 -10.70
N VAL A 51 -31.71 12.11 -11.52
CA VAL A 51 -31.31 10.76 -11.14
C VAL A 51 -30.10 10.89 -10.22
N ILE A 52 -30.18 10.28 -9.05
CA ILE A 52 -29.05 10.20 -8.13
C ILE A 52 -28.15 9.07 -8.60
N GLU A 53 -26.88 9.42 -8.79
CA GLU A 53 -25.78 8.51 -9.11
C GLU A 53 -24.57 8.89 -8.24
N CYS A 54 -23.76 7.88 -7.89
CA CYS A 54 -22.52 8.12 -7.17
C CYS A 54 -21.54 8.97 -8.01
N PRO A 55 -20.99 10.07 -7.46
CA PRO A 55 -20.02 10.90 -8.17
C PRO A 55 -18.61 10.28 -8.20
N ILE A 56 -18.38 9.20 -7.47
CA ILE A 56 -17.11 8.46 -7.48
C ILE A 56 -17.12 7.50 -8.66
N ASP A 57 -16.12 7.61 -9.53
CA ASP A 57 -15.92 6.76 -10.72
C ASP A 57 -14.51 6.14 -10.73
N GLU A 58 -14.24 5.27 -11.70
CA GLU A 58 -12.95 4.57 -11.81
C GLU A 58 -11.74 5.52 -12.01
N MET A 59 -11.96 6.74 -12.49
CA MET A 59 -10.91 7.72 -12.75
C MET A 59 -10.56 8.51 -11.49
N ASN A 60 -11.58 8.87 -10.71
CA ASN A 60 -11.43 9.71 -9.53
C ASN A 60 -11.30 8.93 -8.23
N GLU A 61 -11.60 7.62 -8.24
CA GLU A 61 -11.47 6.77 -7.07
C GLU A 61 -10.01 6.74 -6.57
N PRO A 62 -9.75 7.23 -5.35
CA PRO A 62 -8.42 7.18 -4.76
C PRO A 62 -8.00 5.72 -4.62
N ARG A 63 -6.92 5.35 -5.31
CA ARG A 63 -6.33 4.03 -5.16
C ARG A 63 -5.58 4.00 -3.84
N GLY A 64 -5.87 2.99 -3.02
CA GLY A 64 -5.07 2.76 -1.83
C GLY A 64 -3.61 2.67 -2.24
N ALA A 65 -2.75 3.39 -1.53
CA ALA A 65 -1.35 3.01 -1.44
C ALA A 65 -1.30 1.73 -0.58
N GLU A 66 -1.82 0.63 -1.10
CA GLU A 66 -1.16 -0.62 -0.79
C GLU A 66 0.24 -0.42 -1.39
N ASP A 67 1.20 -0.03 -0.54
CA ASP A 67 2.52 -0.59 -0.72
C ASP A 67 2.23 -2.08 -0.81
N ALA A 68 2.18 -2.61 -2.03
CA ALA A 68 2.22 -4.03 -2.24
C ALA A 68 3.38 -4.42 -1.33
N GLN A 69 3.11 -5.12 -0.23
CA GLN A 69 4.13 -5.67 0.64
C GLN A 69 4.78 -6.81 -0.15
N LEU A 70 5.28 -6.45 -1.33
CA LEU A 70 5.96 -7.25 -2.27
C LEU A 70 7.24 -7.54 -1.53
N ARG A 71 7.26 -8.72 -0.94
CA ARG A 71 8.45 -9.26 -0.33
C ARG A 71 9.37 -9.65 -1.47
N ILE A 72 9.97 -8.64 -2.09
CA ILE A 72 10.96 -8.82 -3.15
C ILE A 72 12.12 -9.55 -2.47
N PRO A 73 12.43 -10.79 -2.89
CA PRO A 73 13.61 -11.46 -2.36
C PRO A 73 14.84 -10.62 -2.71
N PRO A 74 15.82 -10.48 -1.79
CA PRO A 74 17.06 -9.79 -2.10
C PRO A 74 17.72 -10.43 -3.32
N SER A 75 18.33 -9.60 -4.16
CA SER A 75 19.06 -10.06 -5.33
C SER A 75 20.29 -10.88 -4.92
N GLU A 76 20.78 -11.75 -5.81
CA GLU A 76 21.99 -12.54 -5.59
C GLU A 76 23.20 -11.73 -5.07
N PRO A 77 23.53 -10.54 -5.60
CA PRO A 77 24.63 -9.75 -5.04
C PRO A 77 24.34 -9.22 -3.63
N GLU A 78 23.09 -8.84 -3.31
CA GLU A 78 22.72 -8.39 -1.95
C GLU A 78 22.83 -9.52 -0.93
N VAL A 79 22.44 -10.74 -1.32
CA VAL A 79 22.63 -11.94 -0.52
C VAL A 79 24.12 -12.19 -0.28
N GLY A 80 24.96 -12.09 -1.32
CA GLY A 80 26.41 -12.25 -1.21
C GLY A 80 27.05 -11.23 -0.26
N VAL A 81 26.64 -9.96 -0.34
CA VAL A 81 27.10 -8.89 0.57
C VAL A 81 26.70 -9.18 2.01
N LEU A 82 25.46 -9.63 2.25
CA LEU A 82 24.97 -9.96 3.59
C LEU A 82 25.80 -11.07 4.24
N PHE A 83 25.98 -12.21 3.56
CA PHE A 83 26.71 -13.35 4.13
C PHE A 83 28.21 -13.07 4.27
N THR A 84 28.82 -12.30 3.36
CA THR A 84 30.24 -11.90 3.46
C THR A 84 30.47 -10.91 4.60
N GLY A 85 29.58 -9.92 4.75
CA GLY A 85 29.61 -8.97 5.87
C GLY A 85 29.44 -9.69 7.20
N TRP A 86 28.47 -10.61 7.28
CA TRP A 86 28.23 -11.41 8.48
C TRP A 86 29.43 -12.31 8.83
N GLY A 87 30.07 -12.93 7.83
CA GLY A 87 31.31 -13.66 8.03
C GLY A 87 32.47 -12.80 8.51
N SER A 88 32.52 -11.52 8.12
CA SER A 88 33.56 -10.60 8.59
C SER A 88 33.38 -10.19 10.06
N GLU A 89 32.13 -10.15 10.54
CA GLU A 89 31.81 -9.79 11.92
C GLU A 89 32.19 -10.89 12.94
N THR A 90 32.38 -12.13 12.51
CA THR A 90 32.80 -13.25 13.38
C THR A 90 34.15 -12.98 14.04
N ALA A 91 35.06 -12.28 13.34
CA ALA A 91 36.36 -11.87 13.83
C ALA A 91 36.28 -10.92 15.05
N THR A 92 35.13 -10.27 15.23
CA THR A 92 34.86 -9.34 16.35
C THR A 92 34.25 -10.05 17.57
N CYS A 93 33.88 -11.32 17.45
CA CYS A 93 33.27 -12.08 18.54
C CYS A 93 34.29 -12.48 19.61
N ARG A 94 34.04 -12.07 20.86
CA ARG A 94 34.96 -12.28 22.00
C ARG A 94 34.88 -13.66 22.67
N THR A 95 33.93 -14.51 22.26
CA THR A 95 33.67 -15.82 22.89
C THR A 95 33.36 -16.87 21.83
N TYR A 96 33.89 -18.07 22.03
CA TYR A 96 33.81 -19.19 21.09
C TYR A 96 32.39 -19.54 20.65
N VAL A 97 31.44 -19.61 21.58
CA VAL A 97 30.07 -20.06 21.29
C VAL A 97 29.33 -19.12 20.33
N PRO A 98 29.35 -17.78 20.51
CA PRO A 98 28.90 -16.83 19.48
C PRO A 98 29.63 -16.94 18.15
N THR A 99 30.97 -17.06 18.16
CA THR A 99 31.76 -17.20 16.93
C THR A 99 31.32 -18.42 16.12
N ALA A 100 31.22 -19.60 16.74
CA ALA A 100 30.83 -20.82 16.05
C ALA A 100 29.42 -20.75 15.43
N ARG A 101 28.47 -20.06 16.09
CA ARG A 101 27.12 -19.85 15.55
C ARG A 101 27.12 -18.88 14.36
N MET A 102 27.88 -17.79 14.46
CA MET A 102 27.95 -16.79 13.39
C MET A 102 28.71 -17.32 12.17
N GLU A 103 29.75 -18.15 12.35
CA GLU A 103 30.43 -18.87 11.27
C GLU A 103 29.52 -19.89 10.58
N THR A 104 28.74 -20.64 11.37
CA THR A 104 27.78 -21.57 10.78
C THR A 104 26.75 -20.80 9.95
N ALA A 105 26.24 -19.67 10.46
CA ALA A 105 25.29 -18.84 9.74
C ALA A 105 25.87 -18.20 8.47
N SER A 106 27.10 -17.66 8.51
CA SER A 106 27.75 -17.05 7.34
C SER A 106 28.01 -18.07 6.22
N SER A 107 28.27 -19.34 6.58
CA SER A 107 28.53 -20.42 5.61
C SER A 107 27.29 -20.93 4.87
N LEU A 108 26.07 -20.53 5.28
CA LEU A 108 24.81 -20.97 4.65
C LEU A 108 24.45 -20.21 3.36
N CYS A 109 25.38 -19.42 2.81
CA CYS A 109 25.14 -18.66 1.59
C CYS A 109 24.73 -19.59 0.42
N PRO A 110 23.62 -19.31 -0.29
CA PRO A 110 23.21 -20.08 -1.45
C PRO A 110 24.30 -20.09 -2.53
N ARG A 111 24.56 -21.26 -3.14
CA ARG A 111 25.56 -21.40 -4.21
C ARG A 111 25.33 -20.47 -5.41
N SER A 112 24.09 -20.08 -5.68
CA SER A 112 23.76 -19.14 -6.76
C SER A 112 24.20 -17.71 -6.46
N ALA A 113 24.42 -17.35 -5.19
CA ALA A 113 24.84 -16.02 -4.75
C ALA A 113 26.37 -15.88 -4.56
N CYS A 114 27.15 -16.94 -4.78
CA CYS A 114 28.60 -16.99 -4.55
C CYS A 114 29.42 -17.34 -5.81
N GLY A 115 28.86 -17.14 -7.01
CA GLY A 115 29.53 -17.37 -8.30
C GLY A 115 30.24 -16.14 -8.84
#